data_AF-A0A1H4Z443-F1
#
_entry.id   AF-A0A1H4Z443-F1
#
_cell.length_a   1.000
_cell.length_b   1.000
_cell.length_c   1.000
_cell.angle_alpha   90.00
_cell.angle_beta   90.00
_cell.angle_gamma   90.00
#
_symmetry.space_group_name_H-M   'P 1'
#
loop_
_entity.id
_entity.type
_entity.pdbx_description
1 polymer ?
#
loop_
_entity_poly.entity_id
_entity_poly.type
_entity_poly.pdbx_seq_one_letter_code
_entity_poly.pdbx_strand_id
1 'polypeptide(L)'
;MQFLFEDCVLDTDRREFTRGSGAVAMGPQVFDLLLYLVENRVHVVSKDDVLDAVWAGRTVSESTLTSHINAVRKAIGDSGGEQRLLRTIARKGFRFIGEVREINAQDGVDTSAAKIAKPEAAAVTTPALPDKPSIAVLAFQNLSGDPEQEYFADGVVEDIITALSHHRWLFVIARNSSFTYKGRAVDVKQIGRELGVGYVLEGSVRKAANRVRITGQLIDATTGAHLWAERFEGTLDDIFELQDRIAADVVGNIAPQLERAEIERAKRKPTENLNAYDYYLRGMADLNRGTKEAIDEALPLFEKAIELDPDYASAHGAAAWCHFWRKVNGWMIDPAREIAEGIRLARLGVELGRDDAVALTRSGHALAHLSGDLDAGIALLDRAVMLNPNLAAAWFLGGFLRVWLGEPDNAIAHFERAMRFSPLDPETYRMQAGMAAAHLFARRFDDASAWAEKASRDLPSFLMVVGVVAASHALAGRIDEGRRAMDRLRALDPTLRISGLRDWLSIRRPDDLAVFAEGLRRAGLPE
;
A
#
# COMPACT_ATOMS: atom_id res chain seq x y z
N MET A 1 -33.39 -29.67 -0.52
CA MET A 1 -34.73 -29.44 -1.10
C MET A 1 -34.80 -28.04 -1.71
N GLN A 2 -35.45 -27.85 -2.87
CA GLN A 2 -35.56 -26.53 -3.51
C GLN A 2 -37.01 -26.05 -3.55
N PHE A 3 -37.23 -24.79 -3.15
CA PHE A 3 -38.51 -24.10 -3.33
C PHE A 3 -38.38 -23.07 -4.45
N LEU A 4 -39.25 -23.18 -5.46
CA LEU A 4 -39.31 -22.24 -6.58
C LEU A 4 -40.58 -21.42 -6.47
N PHE A 5 -40.44 -20.10 -6.54
CA PHE A 5 -41.56 -19.18 -6.61
C PHE A 5 -41.17 -18.01 -7.51
N GLU A 6 -41.98 -17.74 -8.52
CA GLU A 6 -41.66 -16.76 -9.57
C GLU A 6 -40.27 -16.95 -10.20
N ASP A 7 -39.41 -15.94 -10.17
CA ASP A 7 -38.02 -15.98 -10.64
C ASP A 7 -37.02 -16.33 -9.51
N CYS A 8 -37.50 -16.77 -8.35
CA CYS A 8 -36.69 -17.06 -7.17
C CYS A 8 -36.51 -18.57 -6.95
N VAL A 9 -35.29 -18.97 -6.57
CA VAL A 9 -35.00 -20.33 -6.07
C VAL A 9 -34.40 -20.24 -4.68
N LEU A 10 -35.03 -20.93 -3.73
CA LEU A 10 -34.54 -21.09 -2.37
C LEU A 10 -34.02 -22.53 -2.20
N ASP A 11 -32.70 -22.68 -2.18
CA ASP A 11 -32.03 -23.96 -2.00
C ASP A 11 -31.68 -24.18 -0.53
N THR A 12 -32.41 -25.10 0.11
CA THR A 12 -32.23 -25.42 1.54
C THR A 12 -30.95 -26.20 1.82
N ASP A 13 -30.45 -26.97 0.86
CA ASP A 13 -29.27 -27.82 1.07
C ASP A 13 -27.99 -27.00 0.96
N ARG A 14 -27.96 -26.06 0.01
CA ARG A 14 -26.84 -25.13 -0.19
C ARG A 14 -26.94 -23.86 0.65
N ARG A 15 -28.11 -23.60 1.24
CA ARG A 15 -28.47 -22.32 1.88
C ARG A 15 -28.21 -21.12 0.96
N GLU A 16 -28.54 -21.30 -0.31
CA GLU A 16 -28.40 -20.28 -1.35
C GLU A 16 -29.78 -19.79 -1.79
N PHE A 17 -29.89 -18.47 -1.96
CA PHE A 17 -31.09 -17.86 -2.53
C PHE A 17 -30.70 -17.16 -3.84
N THR A 18 -31.38 -17.51 -4.92
CA THR A 18 -31.18 -16.89 -6.24
C THR A 18 -32.46 -16.21 -6.71
N ARG A 19 -32.30 -15.09 -7.42
CA ARG A 19 -33.39 -14.38 -8.10
C ARG A 19 -32.96 -14.03 -9.51
N GLY A 20 -33.72 -14.46 -10.51
CA GLY A 20 -33.32 -14.43 -11.92
C GLY A 20 -32.07 -15.30 -12.14
N SER A 21 -31.01 -14.74 -12.71
CA SER A 21 -29.74 -15.44 -12.97
C SER A 21 -28.67 -15.21 -11.89
N GLY A 22 -28.96 -14.46 -10.82
CA GLY A 22 -27.96 -14.04 -9.83
C GLY A 22 -28.23 -14.57 -8.42
N ALA A 23 -27.17 -14.93 -7.70
CA ALA A 23 -27.23 -15.21 -6.27
C ALA A 23 -27.44 -13.91 -5.49
N VAL A 24 -28.40 -13.92 -4.56
CA VAL A 24 -28.73 -12.78 -3.70
C VAL A 24 -28.25 -13.09 -2.30
N ALA A 25 -27.23 -12.35 -1.84
CA ALA A 25 -26.69 -12.51 -0.48
C ALA A 25 -27.77 -12.20 0.57
N MET A 26 -28.05 -13.17 1.42
CA MET A 26 -29.06 -13.08 2.47
C MET A 26 -28.41 -13.41 3.83
N GLY A 27 -28.70 -12.61 4.85
CA GLY A 27 -28.26 -12.92 6.21
C GLY A 27 -28.88 -14.23 6.71
N PRO A 28 -28.19 -15.03 7.55
CA PRO A 28 -28.68 -16.35 7.98
C PRO A 28 -30.10 -16.32 8.54
N GLN A 29 -30.42 -15.34 9.40
CA GLN A 29 -31.75 -15.19 10.00
C GLN A 29 -32.81 -14.69 9.01
N VAL A 30 -32.41 -13.94 7.98
CA VAL A 30 -33.32 -13.53 6.90
C VAL A 30 -33.64 -14.75 6.01
N PHE A 31 -32.66 -15.63 5.80
CA PHE A 31 -32.83 -16.90 5.10
C PHE A 31 -33.74 -17.84 5.88
N ASP A 32 -33.48 -18.04 7.18
CA ASP A 32 -34.30 -18.89 8.04
C ASP A 32 -35.73 -18.35 8.13
N LEU A 33 -35.91 -17.03 8.19
CA LEU A 33 -37.22 -16.40 8.16
C LEU A 33 -37.96 -16.65 6.84
N LEU A 34 -37.30 -16.45 5.69
CA LEU A 34 -37.91 -16.71 4.38
C LEU A 34 -38.29 -18.19 4.24
N LEU A 35 -37.38 -19.09 4.62
CA LEU A 35 -37.61 -20.53 4.60
C LEU A 35 -38.84 -20.89 5.46
N TYR A 36 -38.88 -20.42 6.71
CA TYR A 36 -39.99 -20.68 7.62
C TYR A 36 -41.32 -20.16 7.07
N LEU A 37 -41.34 -18.99 6.42
CA LEU A 37 -42.55 -18.43 5.81
C LEU A 37 -43.01 -19.22 4.58
N VAL A 38 -42.08 -19.75 3.77
CA VAL A 38 -42.37 -20.55 2.58
C VAL A 38 -42.86 -21.95 2.95
N GLU A 39 -42.28 -22.56 3.98
CA GLU A 39 -42.72 -23.85 4.53
C GLU A 39 -44.14 -23.75 5.13
N ASN A 40 -44.44 -22.63 5.81
CA ASN A 40 -45.73 -22.41 6.47
C ASN A 40 -46.74 -21.59 5.64
N ARG A 41 -46.56 -21.52 4.30
CA ARG A 41 -47.38 -20.71 3.37
C ARG A 41 -48.90 -20.94 3.43
N VAL A 42 -49.32 -22.11 3.92
CA VAL A 42 -50.74 -22.53 3.94
C VAL A 42 -51.56 -21.76 4.99
N HIS A 43 -50.94 -21.25 6.06
CA HIS A 43 -51.61 -20.47 7.11
C HIS A 43 -50.91 -19.13 7.40
N VAL A 44 -51.51 -18.33 8.27
CA VAL A 44 -50.86 -17.12 8.80
C VAL A 44 -49.92 -17.54 9.93
N VAL A 45 -48.69 -17.07 9.89
CA VAL A 45 -47.67 -17.28 10.92
C VAL A 45 -47.70 -16.09 11.87
N SER A 46 -47.85 -16.32 13.18
CA SER A 46 -47.89 -15.23 14.16
C SER A 46 -46.51 -14.62 14.38
N LYS A 47 -46.46 -13.44 14.99
CA LYS A 47 -45.16 -12.82 15.35
C LYS A 47 -44.40 -13.72 16.31
N ASP A 48 -45.07 -14.29 17.30
CA ASP A 48 -44.46 -15.15 18.32
C ASP A 48 -43.89 -16.44 17.69
N ASP A 49 -44.62 -17.07 16.76
CA ASP A 49 -44.13 -18.26 16.03
C ASP A 49 -42.86 -17.96 15.23
N VAL A 50 -42.79 -16.78 14.60
CA VAL A 50 -41.60 -16.33 13.87
C VAL A 50 -40.43 -16.09 14.82
N LEU A 51 -40.69 -15.47 15.98
CA LEU A 51 -39.66 -15.20 16.98
C LEU A 51 -39.08 -16.50 17.55
N ASP A 52 -39.94 -17.47 17.86
CA ASP A 52 -39.52 -18.76 18.39
C ASP A 52 -38.73 -19.56 17.36
N ALA A 53 -39.20 -19.62 16.11
CA ALA A 53 -38.57 -20.41 15.05
C ALA A 53 -37.20 -19.86 14.61
N VAL A 54 -37.06 -18.53 14.48
CA VAL A 54 -35.84 -17.91 13.90
C VAL A 54 -34.86 -17.43 14.97
N TRP A 55 -35.35 -17.06 16.17
CA TRP A 55 -34.52 -16.54 17.27
C TRP A 55 -34.45 -17.47 18.49
N ALA A 56 -35.01 -18.68 18.42
CA ALA A 56 -34.89 -19.73 19.44
C ALA A 56 -35.26 -19.25 20.86
N GLY A 57 -36.35 -18.47 20.98
CA GLY A 57 -36.86 -17.95 22.25
C GLY A 57 -36.09 -16.76 22.84
N ARG A 58 -35.15 -16.15 22.10
CA ARG A 58 -34.48 -14.91 22.53
C ARG A 58 -35.43 -13.71 22.42
N THR A 59 -35.47 -12.87 23.46
CA THR A 59 -36.22 -11.61 23.41
C THR A 59 -35.60 -10.65 22.40
N VAL A 60 -36.30 -10.37 21.32
CA VAL A 60 -35.90 -9.39 20.30
C VAL A 60 -36.94 -8.29 20.20
N SER A 61 -36.50 -7.08 19.86
CA SER A 61 -37.40 -5.93 19.71
C SER A 61 -38.34 -6.11 18.51
N GLU A 62 -39.53 -5.50 18.55
CA GLU A 62 -40.46 -5.49 17.42
C GLU A 62 -39.86 -4.85 16.15
N SER A 63 -38.89 -3.94 16.34
CA SER A 63 -38.12 -3.35 15.24
C SER A 63 -37.23 -4.37 14.52
N THR A 64 -36.71 -5.38 15.23
CA THR A 64 -35.88 -6.45 14.68
C THR A 64 -36.69 -7.34 13.74
N LEU A 65 -37.91 -7.73 14.14
CA LEU A 65 -38.81 -8.51 13.30
C LEU A 65 -39.23 -7.72 12.06
N THR A 66 -39.57 -6.44 12.23
CA THR A 66 -39.92 -5.54 11.11
C THR A 66 -38.79 -5.40 10.10
N SER A 67 -37.55 -5.25 10.59
CA SER A 67 -36.35 -5.15 9.74
C SER A 67 -36.10 -6.43 8.93
N HIS A 68 -36.23 -7.61 9.55
CA HIS A 68 -36.02 -8.89 8.86
C HIS A 68 -37.13 -9.17 7.84
N ILE A 69 -38.38 -8.81 8.12
CA ILE A 69 -39.48 -8.90 7.14
C ILE A 69 -39.22 -7.98 5.95
N ASN A 70 -38.69 -6.77 6.17
CA ASN A 70 -38.32 -5.87 5.08
C ASN A 70 -37.12 -6.39 4.28
N ALA A 71 -36.15 -7.04 4.93
CA ALA A 71 -35.03 -7.69 4.25
C ALA A 71 -35.50 -8.87 3.39
N VAL A 72 -36.42 -9.69 3.89
CA VAL A 72 -37.06 -10.78 3.11
C VAL A 72 -37.78 -10.20 1.89
N ARG A 73 -38.62 -9.18 2.07
CA ARG A 73 -39.33 -8.51 0.97
C ARG A 73 -38.37 -8.00 -0.10
N LYS A 74 -37.32 -7.28 0.30
CA LYS A 74 -36.30 -6.76 -0.63
C LYS A 74 -35.63 -7.89 -1.42
N ALA A 75 -35.31 -9.01 -0.76
CA ALA A 75 -34.66 -10.14 -1.40
C ALA A 75 -35.57 -10.81 -2.45
N ILE A 76 -36.84 -11.04 -2.13
CA ILE A 76 -37.80 -11.68 -3.05
C ILE A 76 -38.40 -10.70 -4.09
N GLY A 77 -37.97 -9.43 -4.10
CA GLY A 77 -38.50 -8.43 -5.03
C GLY A 77 -39.93 -8.01 -4.72
N ASP A 78 -40.28 -7.95 -3.44
CA ASP A 78 -41.55 -7.49 -2.90
C ASP A 78 -41.35 -6.24 -2.03
N SER A 79 -42.44 -5.57 -1.66
CA SER A 79 -42.41 -4.38 -0.81
C SER A 79 -43.57 -4.35 0.19
N GLY A 80 -43.48 -3.49 1.21
CA GLY A 80 -44.55 -3.31 2.19
C GLY A 80 -45.83 -2.69 1.60
N GLY A 81 -45.74 -2.05 0.43
CA GLY A 81 -46.88 -1.48 -0.29
C GLY A 81 -47.53 -2.47 -1.27
N GLU A 82 -46.72 -3.22 -2.02
CA GLU A 82 -47.21 -4.18 -3.03
C GLU A 82 -47.67 -5.50 -2.41
N GLN A 83 -46.92 -6.02 -1.42
CA GLN A 83 -47.18 -7.27 -0.69
C GLN A 83 -47.62 -8.43 -1.60
N ARG A 84 -46.91 -8.59 -2.71
CA ARG A 84 -47.23 -9.55 -3.78
C ARG A 84 -46.93 -11.00 -3.38
N LEU A 85 -45.86 -11.20 -2.61
CA LEU A 85 -45.39 -12.51 -2.18
C LEU A 85 -45.51 -12.70 -0.67
N LEU A 86 -45.28 -11.64 0.11
CA LEU A 86 -45.35 -11.67 1.58
C LEU A 86 -46.36 -10.65 2.12
N ARG A 87 -47.52 -11.16 2.53
CA ARG A 87 -48.63 -10.35 3.04
C ARG A 87 -48.57 -10.18 4.55
N THR A 88 -48.77 -8.95 5.02
CA THR A 88 -48.97 -8.64 6.43
C THR A 88 -50.45 -8.65 6.77
N ILE A 89 -50.85 -9.49 7.72
CA ILE A 89 -52.20 -9.55 8.26
C ILE A 89 -52.21 -8.76 9.58
N ALA A 90 -52.85 -7.59 9.57
CA ALA A 90 -52.86 -6.67 10.69
C ALA A 90 -53.23 -7.39 12.01
N ARG A 91 -52.38 -7.22 13.04
CA ARG A 91 -52.55 -7.80 14.39
C ARG A 91 -52.58 -9.34 14.44
N LYS A 92 -52.24 -10.03 13.35
CA LYS A 92 -52.24 -11.51 13.26
C LYS A 92 -50.89 -12.09 12.83
N GLY A 93 -50.13 -11.42 11.97
CA GLY A 93 -48.80 -11.88 11.56
C GLY A 93 -48.56 -11.80 10.06
N PHE A 94 -47.86 -12.78 9.49
CA PHE A 94 -47.40 -12.79 8.10
C PHE A 94 -47.87 -14.05 7.36
N ARG A 95 -48.09 -13.94 6.05
CA ARG A 95 -48.41 -15.07 5.19
C ARG A 95 -47.68 -14.96 3.86
N PHE A 96 -46.94 -16.01 3.49
CA PHE A 96 -46.41 -16.15 2.15
C PHE A 96 -47.53 -16.56 1.20
N ILE A 97 -47.78 -15.77 0.15
CA ILE A 97 -48.90 -15.94 -0.79
C ILE A 97 -48.45 -16.22 -2.22
N GLY A 98 -47.14 -16.25 -2.48
CA GLY A 98 -46.61 -16.67 -3.78
C GLY A 98 -46.89 -18.14 -4.07
N GLU A 99 -47.06 -18.49 -5.35
CA GLU A 99 -47.15 -19.88 -5.77
C GLU A 99 -45.78 -20.56 -5.63
N VAL A 100 -45.70 -21.58 -4.76
CA VAL A 100 -44.47 -22.31 -4.47
C VAL A 100 -44.53 -23.71 -5.09
N ARG A 101 -43.50 -24.06 -5.86
CA ARG A 101 -43.25 -25.43 -6.35
C ARG A 101 -42.06 -26.03 -5.62
N GLU A 102 -42.24 -27.24 -5.12
CA GLU A 102 -41.19 -28.00 -4.43
C GLU A 102 -40.49 -28.93 -5.44
N ILE A 103 -39.16 -28.82 -5.54
CA ILE A 103 -38.34 -29.73 -6.35
C ILE A 103 -37.43 -30.51 -5.41
N ASN A 104 -37.59 -31.83 -5.43
CA ASN A 104 -36.70 -32.74 -4.73
C ASN A 104 -35.45 -32.96 -5.59
N ALA A 105 -34.28 -32.72 -5.02
CA ALA A 105 -32.98 -32.82 -5.68
C ALA A 105 -32.55 -34.27 -6.05
N GLN A 106 -33.51 -35.20 -6.18
CA GLN A 106 -33.26 -36.61 -6.51
C GLN A 106 -33.85 -37.07 -7.86
N ASP A 107 -34.61 -36.23 -8.57
CA ASP A 107 -35.06 -36.54 -9.94
C ASP A 107 -34.39 -35.61 -10.95
N GLY A 108 -33.24 -36.06 -11.49
CA GLY A 108 -32.58 -35.37 -12.61
C GLY A 108 -31.06 -35.54 -12.66
N VAL A 109 -30.55 -36.78 -12.66
CA VAL A 109 -29.17 -37.07 -13.06
C VAL A 109 -29.18 -37.76 -14.42
N ASP A 110 -28.96 -36.97 -15.46
CA ASP A 110 -28.37 -37.32 -16.76
C ASP A 110 -27.89 -35.95 -17.29
N THR A 111 -26.63 -35.65 -17.56
CA THR A 111 -25.48 -36.44 -17.97
C THR A 111 -24.20 -35.60 -17.79
N SER A 112 -23.07 -36.30 -17.82
CA SER A 112 -21.73 -35.83 -18.19
C SER A 112 -20.78 -35.45 -17.06
N ALA A 113 -19.81 -36.35 -16.90
CA ALA A 113 -18.74 -36.35 -15.95
C ALA A 113 -17.74 -35.21 -16.17
N ALA A 114 -17.46 -34.47 -15.09
CA ALA A 114 -16.18 -33.83 -14.88
C ALA A 114 -15.73 -34.16 -13.44
N LYS A 115 -14.72 -35.03 -13.36
CA LYS A 115 -14.02 -35.36 -12.11
C LYS A 115 -13.41 -34.08 -11.53
N ILE A 116 -13.80 -33.72 -10.31
CA ILE A 116 -12.95 -32.89 -9.43
C ILE A 116 -12.84 -33.60 -8.09
N ALA A 117 -11.58 -33.75 -7.68
CA ALA A 117 -11.15 -34.46 -6.49
C ALA A 117 -11.56 -33.76 -5.20
N LYS A 118 -11.66 -34.59 -4.16
CA LYS A 118 -11.88 -34.32 -2.73
C LYS A 118 -11.18 -33.03 -2.23
N PRO A 119 -11.87 -32.11 -1.51
CA PRO A 119 -11.18 -30.98 -0.88
C PRO A 119 -10.42 -31.45 0.36
N GLU A 120 -9.11 -31.42 0.24
CA GLU A 120 -8.15 -31.40 1.34
C GLU A 120 -8.21 -30.02 2.02
N ALA A 121 -7.93 -30.00 3.33
CA ALA A 121 -8.15 -28.88 4.23
C ALA A 121 -7.70 -27.52 3.66
N ALA A 122 -8.66 -26.61 3.45
CA ALA A 122 -8.39 -25.25 3.02
C ALA A 122 -7.70 -24.48 4.16
N ALA A 123 -6.44 -24.11 3.91
CA ALA A 123 -5.79 -23.02 4.62
C ALA A 123 -6.67 -21.77 4.54
N VAL A 124 -6.84 -21.08 5.66
CA VAL A 124 -7.57 -19.81 5.74
C VAL A 124 -6.87 -18.80 4.82
N THR A 125 -7.43 -18.58 3.63
CA THR A 125 -7.02 -17.49 2.76
C THR A 125 -7.49 -16.18 3.39
N THR A 126 -6.54 -15.37 3.86
CA THR A 126 -6.81 -13.99 4.27
C THR A 126 -7.56 -13.26 3.15
N PRO A 127 -8.66 -12.53 3.45
CA PRO A 127 -9.40 -11.80 2.43
C PRO A 127 -8.50 -10.79 1.72
N ALA A 128 -8.53 -10.76 0.39
CA ALA A 128 -7.93 -9.67 -0.36
C ALA A 128 -8.65 -8.36 -0.01
N LEU A 129 -7.91 -7.24 0.04
CA LEU A 129 -8.50 -5.93 0.28
C LEU A 129 -9.53 -5.61 -0.82
N PRO A 130 -10.74 -5.11 -0.48
CA PRO A 130 -11.73 -4.71 -1.47
C PRO A 130 -11.20 -3.65 -2.44
N ASP A 131 -11.75 -3.60 -3.65
CA ASP A 131 -11.44 -2.55 -4.64
C ASP A 131 -11.81 -1.13 -4.15
N LYS A 132 -12.67 -1.04 -3.12
CA LYS A 132 -13.08 0.21 -2.48
C LYS A 132 -12.33 0.44 -1.16
N PRO A 133 -12.08 1.71 -0.79
CA PRO A 133 -11.63 2.08 0.55
C PRO A 133 -12.45 1.38 1.62
N SER A 134 -11.79 0.68 2.55
CA SER A 134 -12.44 -0.19 3.51
C SER A 134 -12.08 0.13 4.95
N ILE A 135 -13.07 0.18 5.83
CA ILE A 135 -12.92 0.58 7.23
C ILE A 135 -13.62 -0.39 8.18
N ALA A 136 -12.97 -0.74 9.29
CA ALA A 136 -13.58 -1.40 10.44
C ALA A 136 -13.68 -0.44 11.63
N VAL A 137 -14.84 -0.39 12.29
CA VAL A 137 -15.01 0.34 13.55
C VAL A 137 -14.99 -0.67 14.70
N LEU A 138 -13.98 -0.59 15.56
CA LEU A 138 -13.84 -1.46 16.73
C LEU A 138 -14.76 -1.01 17.86
N ALA A 139 -15.06 -1.95 18.76
CA ALA A 139 -15.76 -1.64 20.00
C ALA A 139 -14.94 -0.64 20.84
N PHE A 140 -15.55 0.48 21.20
CA PHE A 140 -14.88 1.49 22.02
C PHE A 140 -14.70 0.98 23.45
N GLN A 141 -13.52 1.21 24.03
CA GLN A 141 -13.26 0.79 25.41
C GLN A 141 -14.07 1.63 26.39
N ASN A 142 -14.82 0.97 27.27
CA ASN A 142 -15.50 1.62 28.39
C ASN A 142 -14.50 1.88 29.53
N LEU A 143 -14.14 3.16 29.72
CA LEU A 143 -13.23 3.62 30.78
C LEU A 143 -13.98 4.20 31.99
N SER A 144 -15.29 3.95 32.09
CA SER A 144 -16.16 4.47 33.15
C SER A 144 -16.21 3.56 34.39
N GLY A 145 -15.70 2.32 34.27
CA GLY A 145 -15.64 1.34 35.36
C GLY A 145 -16.96 0.62 35.68
N ASP A 146 -18.05 0.96 34.98
CA ASP A 146 -19.38 0.39 35.15
C ASP A 146 -19.78 -0.42 33.90
N PRO A 147 -19.88 -1.77 34.00
CA PRO A 147 -20.29 -2.64 32.89
C PRO A 147 -21.70 -2.33 32.38
N GLU A 148 -22.59 -1.77 33.20
CA GLU A 148 -23.94 -1.37 32.76
C GLU A 148 -23.91 -0.22 31.75
N GLN A 149 -22.76 0.42 31.51
CA GLN A 149 -22.61 1.53 30.55
C GLN A 149 -22.01 1.08 29.22
N GLU A 150 -21.76 -0.22 29.06
CA GLU A 150 -21.17 -0.79 27.87
C GLU A 150 -22.11 -0.73 26.65
N TYR A 151 -23.43 -0.75 26.89
CA TYR A 151 -24.43 -0.55 25.83
C TYR A 151 -24.30 0.82 25.15
N PHE A 152 -23.86 1.85 25.87
CA PHE A 152 -23.73 3.21 25.32
C PHE A 152 -22.51 3.30 24.40
N ALA A 153 -21.36 2.75 24.81
CA ALA A 153 -20.19 2.67 23.95
C ALA A 153 -20.47 1.84 22.68
N ASP A 154 -21.23 0.75 22.83
CA ASP A 154 -21.66 -0.09 21.73
C ASP A 154 -22.65 0.64 20.79
N GLY A 155 -23.58 1.44 21.34
CA GLY A 155 -24.52 2.25 20.57
C GLY A 155 -23.86 3.34 19.74
N VAL A 156 -22.89 4.07 20.31
CA VAL A 156 -22.10 5.06 19.58
C VAL A 156 -21.37 4.42 18.39
N VAL A 157 -20.81 3.22 18.57
CA VAL A 157 -20.14 2.50 17.48
C VAL A 157 -21.14 2.09 16.39
N GLU A 158 -22.34 1.64 16.75
CA GLU A 158 -23.38 1.31 15.77
C GLU A 158 -23.81 2.50 14.92
N ASP A 159 -23.97 3.67 15.52
CA ASP A 159 -24.38 4.87 14.79
C ASP A 159 -23.25 5.38 13.88
N ILE A 160 -21.99 5.26 14.32
CA ILE A 160 -20.83 5.55 13.45
C ILE A 160 -20.79 4.58 12.27
N ILE A 161 -20.96 3.27 12.48
CA ILE A 161 -21.01 2.27 11.39
C ILE A 161 -22.14 2.61 10.43
N THR A 162 -23.32 2.95 10.94
CA THR A 162 -24.50 3.32 10.15
C THR A 162 -24.25 4.56 9.31
N ALA A 163 -23.71 5.63 9.92
CA ALA A 163 -23.42 6.89 9.24
C ALA A 163 -22.29 6.75 8.20
N LEU A 164 -21.24 5.97 8.48
CA LEU A 164 -20.20 5.65 7.49
C LEU A 164 -20.77 4.84 6.33
N SER A 165 -21.69 3.90 6.59
CA SER A 165 -22.30 3.05 5.56
C SER A 165 -23.14 3.83 4.54
N HIS A 166 -23.55 5.06 4.85
CA HIS A 166 -24.24 5.94 3.90
C HIS A 166 -23.30 6.49 2.80
N HIS A 167 -21.98 6.39 2.99
CA HIS A 167 -20.99 6.82 2.00
C HIS A 167 -20.72 5.69 1.02
N ARG A 168 -21.32 5.76 -0.18
CA ARG A 168 -21.26 4.69 -1.20
C ARG A 168 -19.86 4.33 -1.72
N TRP A 169 -18.88 5.21 -1.50
CA TRP A 169 -17.48 5.03 -1.87
C TRP A 169 -16.67 4.27 -0.79
N LEU A 170 -17.21 4.10 0.42
CA LEU A 170 -16.61 3.38 1.53
C LEU A 170 -17.23 1.99 1.71
N PHE A 171 -16.39 1.00 1.94
CA PHE A 171 -16.79 -0.34 2.37
C PHE A 171 -16.61 -0.47 3.88
N VAL A 172 -17.72 -0.53 4.61
CA VAL A 172 -17.71 -0.59 6.09
C VAL A 172 -17.89 -2.04 6.54
N ILE A 173 -17.00 -2.53 7.40
CA ILE A 173 -17.13 -3.86 7.99
C ILE A 173 -18.30 -3.88 8.97
N ALA A 174 -19.11 -4.94 8.86
CA ALA A 174 -20.22 -5.17 9.75
C ALA A 174 -19.73 -5.33 11.20
N ARG A 175 -20.50 -4.74 12.13
CA ARG A 175 -20.25 -4.75 13.57
C ARG A 175 -19.78 -6.10 14.12
N ASN A 176 -20.49 -7.17 13.77
CA ASN A 176 -20.24 -8.51 14.33
C ASN A 176 -18.82 -9.01 14.07
N SER A 177 -18.20 -8.60 12.96
CA SER A 177 -16.82 -8.96 12.64
C SER A 177 -15.82 -8.16 13.47
N SER A 178 -16.04 -6.85 13.63
CA SER A 178 -15.19 -5.96 14.43
C SER A 178 -15.28 -6.24 15.94
N PHE A 179 -16.44 -6.67 16.43
CA PHE A 179 -16.68 -6.91 17.85
C PHE A 179 -16.04 -8.21 18.37
N THR A 180 -15.56 -9.09 17.47
CA THR A 180 -14.78 -10.28 17.87
C THR A 180 -13.46 -9.93 18.57
N TYR A 181 -12.93 -8.72 18.33
CA TYR A 181 -11.72 -8.19 18.94
C TYR A 181 -11.98 -7.44 20.26
N LYS A 182 -13.25 -7.29 20.68
CA LYS A 182 -13.62 -6.59 21.91
C LYS A 182 -12.93 -7.23 23.13
N GLY A 183 -12.27 -6.41 23.93
CA GLY A 183 -11.53 -6.85 25.12
C GLY A 183 -10.23 -7.62 24.83
N ARG A 184 -9.79 -7.69 23.58
CA ARG A 184 -8.51 -8.30 23.19
C ARG A 184 -7.49 -7.23 22.85
N ALA A 185 -6.25 -7.39 23.33
CA ALA A 185 -5.14 -6.58 22.89
C ALA A 185 -4.55 -7.20 21.60
N VAL A 186 -5.01 -6.72 20.44
CA VAL A 186 -4.56 -7.19 19.12
C VAL A 186 -4.02 -6.00 18.33
N ASP A 187 -2.91 -6.20 17.62
CA ASP A 187 -2.33 -5.17 16.75
C ASP A 187 -3.33 -4.80 15.63
N VAL A 188 -3.53 -3.50 15.41
CA VAL A 188 -4.39 -2.95 14.35
C VAL A 188 -4.00 -3.49 12.97
N LYS A 189 -2.70 -3.75 12.73
CA LYS A 189 -2.24 -4.37 11.48
C LYS A 189 -2.74 -5.79 11.30
N GLN A 190 -2.84 -6.54 12.39
CA GLN A 190 -3.38 -7.89 12.39
C GLN A 190 -4.88 -7.86 12.13
N ILE A 191 -5.61 -6.97 12.81
CA ILE A 191 -7.04 -6.75 12.59
C ILE A 191 -7.33 -6.39 11.13
N GLY A 192 -6.52 -5.50 10.54
CA GLY A 192 -6.62 -5.12 9.14
C GLY A 192 -6.50 -6.30 8.18
N ARG A 193 -5.56 -7.20 8.43
CA ARG A 193 -5.37 -8.43 7.62
C ARG A 193 -6.49 -9.43 7.80
N GLU A 194 -6.93 -9.67 9.02
CA GLU A 194 -7.97 -10.65 9.34
C GLU A 194 -9.36 -10.21 8.83
N LEU A 195 -9.65 -8.90 8.91
CA LEU A 195 -10.91 -8.32 8.41
C LEU A 195 -10.87 -7.89 6.95
N GLY A 196 -9.68 -7.85 6.32
CA GLY A 196 -9.51 -7.36 4.95
C GLY A 196 -9.86 -5.87 4.82
N VAL A 197 -9.39 -5.02 5.74
CA VAL A 197 -9.64 -3.57 5.71
C VAL A 197 -8.38 -2.74 5.62
N GLY A 198 -8.48 -1.61 4.92
CA GLY A 198 -7.41 -0.61 4.82
C GLY A 198 -7.31 0.31 6.05
N TYR A 199 -8.41 0.52 6.75
CA TYR A 199 -8.51 1.46 7.88
C TYR A 199 -9.22 0.84 9.08
N VAL A 200 -8.82 1.28 10.27
CA VAL A 200 -9.47 0.91 11.53
C VAL A 200 -9.76 2.16 12.33
N LEU A 201 -11.01 2.28 12.81
CA LEU A 201 -11.43 3.28 13.78
C LEU A 201 -11.54 2.62 15.15
N GLU A 202 -10.79 3.13 16.12
CA GLU A 202 -10.86 2.68 17.51
C GLU A 202 -11.07 3.86 18.46
N GLY A 203 -11.45 3.57 19.70
CA GLY A 203 -11.76 4.64 20.63
C GLY A 203 -12.09 4.19 22.04
N SER A 204 -12.45 5.15 22.87
CA SER A 204 -12.87 4.94 24.24
C SER A 204 -13.97 5.91 24.65
N VAL A 205 -14.78 5.46 25.60
CA VAL A 205 -15.85 6.23 26.21
C VAL A 205 -15.63 6.28 27.72
N ARG A 206 -15.72 7.47 28.30
CA ARG A 206 -15.69 7.69 29.75
C ARG A 206 -16.87 8.56 30.16
N LYS A 207 -17.73 8.02 31.02
CA LYS A 207 -18.84 8.71 31.64
C LYS A 207 -18.49 9.02 33.10
N ALA A 208 -18.74 10.25 33.53
CA ALA A 208 -18.56 10.71 34.90
C ALA A 208 -19.69 11.66 35.28
N ALA A 209 -20.53 11.25 36.24
CA ALA A 209 -21.72 11.99 36.66
C ALA A 209 -22.60 12.38 35.46
N ASN A 210 -22.77 13.70 35.19
CA ASN A 210 -23.56 14.22 34.07
C ASN A 210 -22.75 14.45 32.78
N ARG A 211 -21.47 14.01 32.70
CA ARG A 211 -20.60 14.28 31.53
C ARG A 211 -20.14 12.99 30.86
N VAL A 212 -20.11 13.00 29.54
CA VAL A 212 -19.54 11.94 28.70
C VAL A 212 -18.37 12.50 27.92
N ARG A 213 -17.28 11.75 27.90
CA ARG A 213 -16.11 12.00 27.06
C ARG A 213 -15.91 10.81 26.13
N ILE A 214 -15.83 11.09 24.84
CA ILE A 214 -15.52 10.10 23.81
C ILE A 214 -14.19 10.47 23.17
N THR A 215 -13.36 9.49 22.85
CA THR A 215 -12.12 9.68 22.10
C THR A 215 -12.09 8.68 20.97
N GLY A 216 -11.88 9.14 19.74
CA GLY A 216 -11.81 8.32 18.54
C GLY A 216 -10.48 8.53 17.82
N GLN A 217 -9.98 7.49 17.17
CA GLN A 217 -8.75 7.51 16.39
C GLN A 217 -8.90 6.68 15.12
N LEU A 218 -8.48 7.26 14.00
CA LEU A 218 -8.42 6.59 12.70
C LEU A 218 -6.99 6.16 12.40
N ILE A 219 -6.82 4.89 12.05
CA ILE A 219 -5.51 4.26 11.84
C ILE A 219 -5.50 3.60 10.46
N ASP A 220 -4.40 3.79 9.71
CA ASP A 220 -4.10 3.00 8.52
C ASP A 220 -3.66 1.60 8.94
N ALA A 221 -4.48 0.59 8.63
CA ALA A 221 -4.25 -0.78 9.05
C ALA A 221 -3.13 -1.48 8.27
N THR A 222 -2.62 -0.87 7.19
CA THR A 222 -1.48 -1.39 6.42
C THR A 222 -0.15 -0.91 6.99
N THR A 223 -0.07 0.37 7.35
CA THR A 223 1.18 1.00 7.82
C THR A 223 1.26 1.11 9.35
N GLY A 224 0.11 1.16 10.03
CA GLY A 224 -0.03 1.46 11.45
C GLY A 224 0.00 2.95 11.78
N ALA A 225 -0.09 3.83 10.78
CA ALA A 225 -0.04 5.28 10.99
C ALA A 225 -1.38 5.81 11.54
N HIS A 226 -1.31 6.68 12.55
CA HIS A 226 -2.48 7.43 13.04
C HIS A 226 -2.78 8.58 12.07
N LEU A 227 -3.96 8.55 11.46
CA LEU A 227 -4.41 9.55 10.48
C LEU A 227 -5.20 10.68 11.13
N TRP A 228 -5.96 10.37 12.18
CA TRP A 228 -6.76 11.34 12.92
C TRP A 228 -7.00 10.85 14.34
N ALA A 229 -7.11 11.79 15.28
CA ALA A 229 -7.48 11.52 16.66
C ALA A 229 -8.19 12.75 17.25
N GLU A 230 -9.34 12.55 17.89
CA GLU A 230 -10.12 13.66 18.45
C GLU A 230 -10.87 13.25 19.72
N ARG A 231 -11.25 14.25 20.51
CA ARG A 231 -11.99 14.12 21.76
C ARG A 231 -13.28 14.91 21.69
N PHE A 232 -14.38 14.24 22.02
CA PHE A 232 -15.72 14.83 22.11
C PHE A 232 -16.18 14.85 23.56
N GLU A 233 -16.89 15.90 23.96
CA GLU A 233 -17.47 16.03 25.31
C GLU A 233 -18.92 16.49 25.24
N GLY A 234 -19.78 15.95 26.10
CA GLY A 234 -21.18 16.37 26.21
C GLY A 234 -21.78 16.11 27.58
N THR A 235 -23.00 16.58 27.79
CA THR A 235 -23.80 16.32 29.00
C THR A 235 -24.87 15.26 28.73
N LEU A 236 -25.28 14.51 29.77
CA LEU A 236 -26.25 13.40 29.66
C LEU A 236 -27.72 13.84 29.62
N ASP A 237 -27.98 15.15 29.68
CA ASP A 237 -29.34 15.70 29.71
C ASP A 237 -30.18 15.27 28.50
N ASP A 238 -29.51 14.95 27.38
CA ASP A 238 -30.09 14.20 26.26
C ASP A 238 -29.06 13.23 25.62
N ILE A 239 -29.01 12.01 26.18
CA ILE A 239 -28.01 10.98 25.81
C ILE A 239 -28.13 10.54 24.35
N PHE A 240 -29.34 10.55 23.77
CA PHE A 240 -29.59 10.13 22.39
C PHE A 240 -29.20 11.22 21.40
N GLU A 241 -29.54 12.49 21.68
CA GLU A 241 -29.05 13.61 20.88
C GLU A 241 -27.53 13.76 20.94
N LEU A 242 -26.91 13.40 22.07
CA LEU A 242 -25.45 13.37 22.19
C LEU A 242 -24.84 12.26 21.32
N GLN A 243 -25.45 11.08 21.31
CA GLN A 243 -25.00 9.94 20.52
C GLN A 243 -25.08 10.23 19.00
N ASP A 244 -26.22 10.74 18.53
CA ASP A 244 -26.43 11.11 17.12
C ASP A 244 -25.43 12.18 16.66
N ARG A 245 -25.22 13.20 17.50
CA ARG A 245 -24.28 14.29 17.21
C ARG A 245 -22.84 13.80 17.18
N ILE A 246 -22.43 12.96 18.11
CA ILE A 246 -21.07 12.40 18.11
C ILE A 246 -20.85 11.51 16.90
N ALA A 247 -21.82 10.68 16.52
CA ALA A 247 -21.70 9.88 15.30
C ALA A 247 -21.57 10.78 14.06
N ALA A 248 -22.38 11.83 13.96
CA ALA A 248 -22.31 12.81 12.87
C ALA A 248 -20.96 13.55 12.83
N ASP A 249 -20.46 14.03 13.98
CA ASP A 249 -19.20 14.74 14.09
C ASP A 249 -17.99 13.83 13.78
N VAL A 250 -18.00 12.60 14.30
CA VAL A 250 -16.96 11.60 14.02
C VAL A 250 -16.92 11.30 12.53
N VAL A 251 -18.07 11.05 11.89
CA VAL A 251 -18.12 10.77 10.44
C VAL A 251 -17.76 11.99 9.61
N GLY A 252 -18.23 13.18 9.99
CA GLY A 252 -17.93 14.45 9.32
C GLY A 252 -16.44 14.78 9.33
N ASN A 253 -15.70 14.33 10.34
CA ASN A 253 -14.25 14.50 10.42
C ASN A 253 -13.46 13.33 9.80
N ILE A 254 -13.98 12.10 9.85
CA ILE A 254 -13.28 10.90 9.37
C ILE A 254 -13.37 10.75 7.85
N ALA A 255 -14.54 10.95 7.24
CA ALA A 255 -14.71 10.74 5.80
C ALA A 255 -13.75 11.58 4.93
N PRO A 256 -13.53 12.88 5.21
CA PRO A 256 -12.53 13.68 4.49
C PRO A 256 -11.08 13.17 4.69
N GLN A 257 -10.75 12.61 5.85
CA GLN A 257 -9.41 12.08 6.12
C GLN A 257 -9.16 10.76 5.36
N LEU A 258 -10.16 9.88 5.27
CA LEU A 258 -10.07 8.67 4.44
C LEU A 258 -9.99 9.05 2.96
N GLU A 259 -10.79 10.00 2.51
CA GLU A 259 -10.76 10.46 1.12
C GLU A 259 -9.38 11.00 0.77
N ARG A 260 -8.80 11.83 1.65
CA ARG A 260 -7.44 12.33 1.48
C ARG A 260 -6.40 11.20 1.49
N ALA A 261 -6.50 10.25 2.42
CA ALA A 261 -5.59 9.11 2.49
C ALA A 261 -5.67 8.22 1.23
N GLU A 262 -6.86 8.04 0.66
CA GLU A 262 -7.07 7.27 -0.56
C GLU A 262 -6.67 8.02 -1.82
N ILE A 263 -6.86 9.35 -1.88
CA ILE A 263 -6.28 10.19 -2.93
C ILE A 263 -4.76 10.06 -2.92
N GLU A 264 -4.13 10.14 -1.75
CA GLU A 264 -2.68 9.96 -1.63
C GLU A 264 -2.23 8.53 -1.98
N ARG A 265 -3.03 7.51 -1.64
CA ARG A 265 -2.77 6.12 -2.03
C ARG A 265 -2.95 5.90 -3.54
N ALA A 266 -3.94 6.50 -4.17
CA ALA A 266 -4.19 6.41 -5.60
C ALA A 266 -3.07 7.08 -6.40
N LYS A 267 -2.56 8.23 -5.93
CA LYS A 267 -1.34 8.87 -6.48
C LYS A 267 -0.09 7.99 -6.41
N ARG A 268 -0.05 7.01 -5.50
CA ARG A 268 1.04 6.03 -5.39
C ARG A 268 0.82 4.78 -6.26
N LYS A 269 -0.36 4.59 -6.87
CA LYS A 269 -0.55 3.47 -7.83
C LYS A 269 0.25 3.78 -9.10
N PRO A 270 1.00 2.82 -9.67
CA PRO A 270 1.90 3.08 -10.78
C PRO A 270 1.22 3.75 -11.98
N THR A 271 0.03 3.34 -12.38
CA THR A 271 -0.80 4.03 -13.39
C THR A 271 -2.11 3.25 -13.52
N GLU A 272 -3.21 3.88 -13.97
CA GLU A 272 -4.45 3.15 -14.36
C GLU A 272 -4.38 2.62 -15.80
N ASN A 273 -3.40 3.07 -16.59
CA ASN A 273 -3.18 2.63 -17.96
C ASN A 273 -2.22 1.42 -18.00
N LEU A 274 -2.79 0.22 -18.11
CA LEU A 274 -2.04 -1.04 -18.13
C LEU A 274 -0.99 -1.10 -19.26
N ASN A 275 -1.22 -0.42 -20.39
CA ASN A 275 -0.24 -0.36 -21.47
C ASN A 275 0.96 0.54 -21.08
N ALA A 276 0.71 1.67 -20.43
CA ALA A 276 1.78 2.51 -19.89
C ALA A 276 2.59 1.76 -18.83
N TYR A 277 1.91 0.95 -18.00
CA TYR A 277 2.57 0.08 -17.03
C TYR A 277 3.44 -1.01 -17.68
N ASP A 278 2.96 -1.66 -18.75
CA ASP A 278 3.74 -2.65 -19.50
C ASP A 278 5.03 -2.04 -20.08
N TYR A 279 4.92 -0.90 -20.76
CA TYR A 279 6.09 -0.19 -21.30
C TYR A 279 7.07 0.20 -20.19
N TYR A 280 6.56 0.69 -19.06
CA TYR A 280 7.39 0.99 -17.89
C TYR A 280 8.12 -0.26 -17.37
N LEU A 281 7.43 -1.40 -17.20
CA LEU A 281 8.05 -2.64 -16.72
C LEU A 281 9.13 -3.16 -17.68
N ARG A 282 8.87 -3.09 -18.98
CA ARG A 282 9.86 -3.47 -20.02
C ARG A 282 11.08 -2.56 -19.96
N GLY A 283 10.89 -1.25 -19.88
CA GLY A 283 12.00 -0.30 -19.72
C GLY A 283 12.79 -0.54 -18.43
N MET A 284 12.11 -0.90 -17.33
CA MET A 284 12.77 -1.24 -16.07
C MET A 284 13.62 -2.51 -16.15
N ALA A 285 13.20 -3.51 -16.93
CA ALA A 285 13.96 -4.74 -17.13
C ALA A 285 15.31 -4.46 -17.84
N ASP A 286 15.33 -3.55 -18.81
CA ASP A 286 16.53 -3.14 -19.52
C ASP A 286 17.41 -2.20 -18.68
N LEU A 287 16.80 -1.27 -17.95
CA LEU A 287 17.50 -0.35 -17.05
C LEU A 287 18.37 -1.09 -16.00
N ASN A 288 17.90 -2.23 -15.50
CA ASN A 288 18.65 -3.07 -14.56
C ASN A 288 19.93 -3.70 -15.16
N ARG A 289 20.09 -3.74 -16.49
CA ARG A 289 21.31 -4.24 -17.14
C ARG A 289 22.44 -3.21 -17.14
N GLY A 290 22.10 -1.92 -17.14
CA GLY A 290 23.07 -0.83 -16.99
C GLY A 290 24.13 -0.71 -18.09
N THR A 291 23.90 -1.25 -19.29
CA THR A 291 24.78 -1.05 -20.46
C THR A 291 24.29 0.10 -21.33
N LYS A 292 25.14 0.61 -22.22
CA LYS A 292 24.76 1.69 -23.14
C LYS A 292 23.56 1.28 -24.00
N GLU A 293 23.62 0.08 -24.58
CA GLU A 293 22.58 -0.48 -25.44
C GLU A 293 21.26 -0.62 -24.68
N ALA A 294 21.30 -1.11 -23.44
CA ALA A 294 20.09 -1.27 -22.63
C ALA A 294 19.47 0.08 -22.25
N ILE A 295 20.27 1.12 -22.01
CA ILE A 295 19.75 2.48 -21.75
C ILE A 295 19.20 3.12 -23.04
N ASP A 296 19.82 2.85 -24.19
CA ASP A 296 19.32 3.27 -25.51
C ASP A 296 17.97 2.60 -25.85
N GLU A 297 17.75 1.36 -25.42
CA GLU A 297 16.48 0.63 -25.58
C GLU A 297 15.41 1.03 -24.54
N ALA A 298 15.81 1.29 -23.28
CA ALA A 298 14.88 1.62 -22.20
C ALA A 298 14.24 3.01 -22.33
N LEU A 299 14.99 4.02 -22.78
CA LEU A 299 14.50 5.40 -22.85
C LEU A 299 13.23 5.55 -23.72
N PRO A 300 13.19 5.01 -24.97
CA PRO A 300 11.97 5.04 -25.79
C PRO A 300 10.76 4.33 -25.15
N LEU A 301 10.98 3.30 -24.33
CA LEU A 301 9.90 2.61 -23.63
C LEU A 301 9.28 3.51 -22.55
N PHE A 302 10.10 4.24 -21.78
CA PHE A 302 9.60 5.21 -20.82
C PHE A 302 8.92 6.41 -21.48
N GLU A 303 9.46 6.90 -22.61
CA GLU A 303 8.79 7.92 -23.43
C GLU A 303 7.42 7.45 -23.90
N LYS A 304 7.30 6.19 -24.34
CA LYS A 304 6.00 5.60 -24.72
C LYS A 304 5.04 5.48 -23.53
N ALA A 305 5.54 5.13 -22.34
CA ALA A 305 4.73 5.11 -21.13
C ALA A 305 4.19 6.52 -20.80
N ILE A 306 5.02 7.56 -20.94
CA ILE A 306 4.65 8.96 -20.74
C ILE A 306 3.64 9.45 -21.79
N GLU A 307 3.80 9.06 -23.05
CA GLU A 307 2.83 9.38 -24.10
C GLU A 307 1.43 8.80 -23.81
N LEU A 308 1.39 7.61 -23.20
CA LEU A 308 0.15 6.91 -22.87
C LEU A 308 -0.47 7.38 -21.54
N ASP A 309 0.36 7.85 -20.62
CA ASP A 309 -0.04 8.43 -19.35
C ASP A 309 0.91 9.59 -18.98
N PRO A 310 0.55 10.84 -19.37
CA PRO A 310 1.37 12.03 -19.10
C PRO A 310 1.56 12.35 -17.61
N ASP A 311 0.74 11.76 -16.72
CA ASP A 311 0.83 11.99 -15.28
C ASP A 311 1.60 10.86 -14.56
N TYR A 312 2.15 9.88 -15.31
CA TYR A 312 2.91 8.76 -14.75
C TYR A 312 4.28 9.22 -14.20
N ALA A 313 4.29 9.68 -12.95
CA ALA A 313 5.46 10.25 -12.28
C ALA A 313 6.69 9.34 -12.29
N SER A 314 6.49 8.05 -12.03
CA SER A 314 7.57 7.06 -11.99
C SER A 314 8.19 6.83 -13.39
N ALA A 315 7.44 6.95 -14.48
CA ALA A 315 7.97 6.89 -15.84
C ALA A 315 8.84 8.11 -16.18
N HIS A 316 8.41 9.31 -15.77
CA HIS A 316 9.22 10.52 -15.87
C HIS A 316 10.55 10.40 -15.12
N GLY A 317 10.51 9.89 -13.89
CA GLY A 317 11.72 9.64 -13.09
C GLY A 317 12.64 8.60 -13.73
N ALA A 318 12.09 7.56 -14.36
CA ALA A 318 12.88 6.54 -15.06
C ALA A 318 13.50 7.06 -16.37
N ALA A 319 12.78 7.88 -17.15
CA ALA A 319 13.35 8.54 -18.33
C ALA A 319 14.48 9.53 -17.94
N ALA A 320 14.28 10.32 -16.90
CA ALA A 320 15.33 11.18 -16.34
C ALA A 320 16.54 10.36 -15.86
N TRP A 321 16.30 9.19 -15.27
CA TRP A 321 17.35 8.26 -14.88
C TRP A 321 18.17 7.76 -16.07
N CYS A 322 17.56 7.47 -17.23
CA CYS A 322 18.29 7.14 -18.46
C CYS A 322 19.22 8.29 -18.89
N HIS A 323 18.76 9.54 -18.85
CA HIS A 323 19.62 10.69 -19.13
C HIS A 323 20.76 10.84 -18.14
N PHE A 324 20.52 10.59 -16.85
CA PHE A 324 21.59 10.52 -15.84
C PHE A 324 22.66 9.47 -16.22
N TRP A 325 22.24 8.25 -16.57
CA TRP A 325 23.16 7.18 -16.99
C TRP A 325 23.99 7.57 -18.20
N ARG A 326 23.37 8.19 -19.20
CA ARG A 326 24.06 8.70 -20.38
C ARG A 326 25.09 9.76 -20.01
N LYS A 327 24.79 10.66 -19.07
CA LYS A 327 25.73 11.69 -18.61
C LYS A 327 26.95 11.07 -17.93
N VAL A 328 26.72 10.28 -16.88
CA VAL A 328 27.82 9.80 -16.00
C VAL A 328 28.75 8.80 -16.68
N ASN A 329 28.30 8.16 -17.76
CA ASN A 329 29.13 7.25 -18.55
C ASN A 329 29.65 7.87 -19.86
N GLY A 330 29.39 9.16 -20.12
CA GLY A 330 29.85 9.83 -21.33
C GLY A 330 29.21 9.31 -22.62
N TRP A 331 27.96 8.84 -22.56
CA TRP A 331 27.23 8.31 -23.73
C TRP A 331 26.38 9.35 -24.46
N MET A 332 26.31 10.58 -23.95
CA MET A 332 25.55 11.68 -24.57
C MET A 332 26.16 12.07 -25.92
N ILE A 333 25.27 12.37 -26.88
CA ILE A 333 25.62 12.87 -28.20
C ILE A 333 25.49 14.40 -28.22
N ASP A 334 24.42 14.93 -27.62
CA ASP A 334 24.17 16.37 -27.45
C ASP A 334 23.98 16.67 -25.95
N PRO A 335 25.09 16.86 -25.19
CA PRO A 335 25.02 17.02 -23.75
C PRO A 335 24.12 18.18 -23.31
N ALA A 336 24.13 19.30 -24.03
CA ALA A 336 23.32 20.46 -23.65
C ALA A 336 21.83 20.15 -23.72
N ARG A 337 21.38 19.54 -24.82
CA ARG A 337 19.97 19.18 -25.02
C ARG A 337 19.54 18.03 -24.10
N GLU A 338 20.34 16.97 -24.01
CA GLU A 338 20.00 15.79 -23.21
C GLU A 338 19.99 16.09 -21.71
N ILE A 339 20.89 16.95 -21.21
CA ILE A 339 20.87 17.42 -19.81
C ILE A 339 19.60 18.25 -19.55
N ALA A 340 19.27 19.19 -20.45
CA ALA A 340 18.08 20.01 -20.29
C ALA A 340 16.79 19.16 -20.24
N GLU A 341 16.69 18.15 -21.10
CA GLU A 341 15.53 17.26 -21.13
C GLU A 341 15.45 16.36 -19.90
N GLY A 342 16.57 15.78 -19.47
CA GLY A 342 16.60 14.99 -18.23
C GLY A 342 16.21 15.82 -16.99
N ILE A 343 16.62 17.09 -16.91
CA ILE A 343 16.19 18.02 -15.84
C ILE A 343 14.68 18.27 -15.91
N ARG A 344 14.14 18.51 -17.11
CA ARG A 344 12.70 18.73 -17.31
C ARG A 344 11.90 17.52 -16.84
N LEU A 345 12.28 16.31 -17.27
CA LEU A 345 11.64 15.05 -16.88
C LEU A 345 11.74 14.80 -15.37
N ALA A 346 12.92 15.02 -14.76
CA ALA A 346 13.09 14.84 -13.33
C ALA A 346 12.20 15.79 -12.52
N ARG A 347 12.12 17.07 -12.91
CA ARG A 347 11.24 18.04 -12.26
C ARG A 347 9.77 17.63 -12.36
N LEU A 348 9.35 17.16 -13.52
CA LEU A 348 7.98 16.69 -13.74
C LEU A 348 7.68 15.43 -12.90
N GLY A 349 8.63 14.48 -12.82
CA GLY A 349 8.53 13.30 -11.95
C GLY A 349 8.42 13.66 -10.46
N VAL A 350 9.13 14.70 -10.00
CA VAL A 350 8.98 15.23 -8.63
C VAL A 350 7.63 15.93 -8.43
N GLU A 351 7.19 16.71 -9.40
CA GLU A 351 5.95 17.48 -9.31
C GLU A 351 4.70 16.59 -9.28
N LEU A 352 4.66 15.57 -10.13
CA LEU A 352 3.58 14.59 -10.22
C LEU A 352 3.67 13.57 -9.07
N GLY A 353 4.90 13.15 -8.72
CA GLY A 353 5.17 12.10 -7.74
C GLY A 353 5.50 12.60 -6.34
N ARG A 354 4.92 13.73 -5.88
CA ARG A 354 5.27 14.35 -4.58
C ARG A 354 5.19 13.41 -3.39
N ASP A 355 4.33 12.40 -3.47
CA ASP A 355 4.08 11.43 -2.41
C ASP A 355 4.34 9.98 -2.86
N ASP A 356 5.06 9.80 -3.98
CA ASP A 356 5.58 8.53 -4.49
C ASP A 356 7.10 8.45 -4.23
N ALA A 357 7.48 7.56 -3.30
CA ALA A 357 8.87 7.34 -2.94
C ALA A 357 9.74 6.86 -4.12
N VAL A 358 9.20 6.08 -5.06
CA VAL A 358 9.95 5.56 -6.21
C VAL A 358 10.22 6.67 -7.22
N ALA A 359 9.20 7.47 -7.53
CA ALA A 359 9.34 8.63 -8.41
C ALA A 359 10.33 9.66 -7.85
N LEU A 360 10.22 10.00 -6.56
CA LEU A 360 11.15 10.92 -5.90
C LEU A 360 12.59 10.40 -5.87
N THR A 361 12.77 9.10 -5.63
CA THR A 361 14.11 8.47 -5.56
C THR A 361 14.86 8.62 -6.87
N ARG A 362 14.26 8.23 -8.00
CA ARG A 362 14.93 8.30 -9.31
C ARG A 362 15.03 9.74 -9.82
N SER A 363 13.94 10.49 -9.71
CA SER A 363 13.92 11.88 -10.17
C SER A 363 14.89 12.76 -9.39
N GLY A 364 14.94 12.64 -8.06
CA GLY A 364 15.85 13.43 -7.22
C GLY A 364 17.31 13.13 -7.49
N HIS A 365 17.67 11.86 -7.67
CA HIS A 365 19.04 11.47 -7.95
C HIS A 365 19.49 11.88 -9.36
N ALA A 366 18.61 11.74 -10.36
CA ALA A 366 18.87 12.22 -11.71
C ALA A 366 19.01 13.74 -11.72
N LEU A 367 18.10 14.46 -11.05
CA LEU A 367 18.14 15.92 -10.97
C LEU A 367 19.46 16.42 -10.37
N ALA A 368 19.91 15.85 -9.25
CA ALA A 368 21.17 16.21 -8.61
C ALA A 368 22.37 16.14 -9.56
N HIS A 369 22.48 15.05 -10.32
CA HIS A 369 23.60 14.88 -11.25
C HIS A 369 23.46 15.76 -12.49
N LEU A 370 22.24 15.92 -13.02
CA LEU A 370 22.02 16.68 -14.25
C LEU A 370 22.16 18.19 -14.02
N SER A 371 21.61 18.72 -12.92
CA SER A 371 21.69 20.15 -12.56
C SER A 371 22.94 20.52 -11.77
N GLY A 372 23.59 19.55 -11.12
CA GLY A 372 24.70 19.77 -10.19
C GLY A 372 24.26 20.17 -8.77
N ASP A 373 22.96 20.23 -8.49
CA ASP A 373 22.41 20.58 -7.17
C ASP A 373 22.23 19.33 -6.30
N LEU A 374 23.32 18.91 -5.66
CA LEU A 374 23.33 17.74 -4.78
C LEU A 374 22.43 17.90 -3.55
N ASP A 375 22.37 19.12 -2.96
CA ASP A 375 21.57 19.38 -1.76
C ASP A 375 20.07 19.19 -2.06
N ALA A 376 19.60 19.73 -3.19
CA ALA A 376 18.21 19.54 -3.60
C ALA A 376 17.86 18.06 -3.86
N GLY A 377 18.76 17.31 -4.50
CA GLY A 377 18.55 15.87 -4.70
C GLY A 377 18.53 15.08 -3.39
N ILE A 378 19.43 15.39 -2.45
CA ILE A 378 19.44 14.75 -1.12
C ILE A 378 18.13 15.02 -0.39
N ALA A 379 17.61 16.24 -0.41
CA ALA A 379 16.32 16.55 0.21
C ALA A 379 15.15 15.73 -0.39
N LEU A 380 15.16 15.48 -1.70
CA LEU A 380 14.16 14.63 -2.36
C LEU A 380 14.29 13.16 -1.95
N LEU A 381 15.51 12.65 -1.83
CA LEU A 381 15.75 11.26 -1.41
C LEU A 381 15.45 11.06 0.08
N ASP A 382 15.73 12.06 0.93
CA ASP A 382 15.34 12.04 2.34
C ASP A 382 13.81 12.02 2.47
N ARG A 383 13.08 12.79 1.64
CA ARG A 383 11.62 12.69 1.57
C ARG A 383 11.15 11.31 1.10
N ALA A 384 11.81 10.71 0.10
CA ALA A 384 11.49 9.36 -0.35
C ALA A 384 11.68 8.32 0.76
N VAL A 385 12.75 8.43 1.55
CA VAL A 385 13.00 7.62 2.74
C VAL A 385 11.92 7.83 3.81
N MET A 386 11.46 9.07 4.04
CA MET A 386 10.37 9.34 4.98
C MET A 386 9.05 8.68 4.52
N LEU A 387 8.76 8.70 3.21
CA LEU A 387 7.56 8.09 2.63
C LEU A 387 7.61 6.56 2.64
N ASN A 388 8.78 5.97 2.35
CA ASN A 388 9.00 4.54 2.42
C ASN A 388 10.38 4.22 3.00
N PRO A 389 10.47 4.03 4.34
CA PRO A 389 11.73 3.71 5.01
C PRO A 389 12.35 2.39 4.59
N ASN A 390 11.60 1.50 3.94
CA ASN A 390 12.06 0.18 3.48
C ASN A 390 12.49 0.17 2.01
N LEU A 391 12.40 1.31 1.29
CA LEU A 391 12.85 1.40 -0.10
C LEU A 391 14.38 1.43 -0.16
N ALA A 392 15.01 0.25 -0.34
CA ALA A 392 16.47 0.12 -0.40
C ALA A 392 17.12 1.05 -1.44
N ALA A 393 16.47 1.27 -2.58
CA ALA A 393 16.93 2.18 -3.62
C ALA A 393 17.08 3.64 -3.15
N ALA A 394 16.18 4.13 -2.28
CA ALA A 394 16.25 5.50 -1.76
C ALA A 394 17.49 5.69 -0.86
N TRP A 395 17.76 4.71 0.00
CA TRP A 395 18.95 4.68 0.84
C TRP A 395 20.23 4.58 0.00
N PHE A 396 20.26 3.66 -0.94
CA PHE A 396 21.39 3.43 -1.83
C PHE A 396 21.77 4.69 -2.61
N LEU A 397 20.80 5.28 -3.31
CA LEU A 397 21.02 6.45 -4.14
C LEU A 397 21.30 7.70 -3.31
N GLY A 398 20.75 7.77 -2.10
CA GLY A 398 21.03 8.85 -1.15
C GLY A 398 22.47 8.78 -0.63
N GLY A 399 22.96 7.56 -0.39
CA GLY A 399 24.35 7.32 -0.01
C GLY A 399 25.32 7.89 -1.04
N PHE A 400 25.09 7.65 -2.34
CA PHE A 400 25.94 8.19 -3.41
C PHE A 400 25.94 9.73 -3.44
N LEU A 401 24.78 10.39 -3.35
CA LEU A 401 24.75 11.85 -3.33
C LEU A 401 25.54 12.41 -2.14
N ARG A 402 25.46 11.76 -0.98
CA ARG A 402 26.20 12.15 0.24
C ARG A 402 27.71 11.93 0.11
N VAL A 403 28.16 10.88 -0.60
CA VAL A 403 29.58 10.72 -0.97
C VAL A 403 30.05 11.95 -1.75
N TRP A 404 29.32 12.33 -2.79
CA TRP A 404 29.70 13.45 -3.66
C TRP A 404 29.58 14.81 -2.97
N LEU A 405 28.65 14.96 -2.03
CA LEU A 405 28.49 16.15 -1.20
C LEU A 405 29.67 16.36 -0.23
N GLY A 406 30.34 15.28 0.17
CA GLY A 406 31.41 15.29 1.18
C GLY A 406 30.94 14.91 2.59
N GLU A 407 29.90 14.10 2.70
CA GLU A 407 29.36 13.53 3.95
C GLU A 407 29.60 12.01 4.06
N PRO A 408 30.87 11.55 4.16
CA PRO A 408 31.19 10.14 4.03
C PRO A 408 30.59 9.27 5.14
N ASP A 409 30.49 9.74 6.38
CA ASP A 409 29.90 8.96 7.48
C ASP A 409 28.39 8.75 7.30
N ASN A 410 27.67 9.79 6.86
CA ASN A 410 26.24 9.66 6.54
C ASN A 410 26.04 8.72 5.35
N ALA A 411 26.91 8.79 4.33
CA ALA A 411 26.87 7.88 3.19
C ALA A 411 27.06 6.42 3.60
N ILE A 412 28.01 6.12 4.48
CA ILE A 412 28.23 4.77 5.02
C ILE A 412 26.95 4.24 5.69
N ALA A 413 26.34 5.02 6.58
CA ALA A 413 25.11 4.63 7.24
C ALA A 413 23.96 4.34 6.25
N HIS A 414 23.89 5.11 5.15
CA HIS A 414 22.90 4.88 4.09
C HIS A 414 23.13 3.57 3.33
N PHE A 415 24.38 3.28 2.93
CA PHE A 415 24.70 2.03 2.24
C PHE A 415 24.50 0.80 3.13
N GLU A 416 24.88 0.87 4.42
CA GLU A 416 24.61 -0.20 5.39
C GLU A 416 23.10 -0.48 5.52
N ARG A 417 22.28 0.57 5.55
CA ARG A 417 20.82 0.46 5.59
C ARG A 417 20.28 -0.17 4.31
N ALA A 418 20.76 0.26 3.14
CA ALA A 418 20.36 -0.28 1.85
C ALA A 418 20.67 -1.78 1.74
N MET A 419 21.91 -2.19 2.05
CA MET A 419 22.34 -3.60 2.03
C MET A 419 21.58 -4.45 3.05
N ARG A 420 21.16 -3.88 4.19
CA ARG A 420 20.32 -4.58 5.16
C ARG A 420 18.90 -4.83 4.64
N PHE A 421 18.34 -3.88 3.90
CA PHE A 421 16.98 -4.01 3.34
C PHE A 421 16.92 -4.87 2.08
N SER A 422 18.01 -4.93 1.30
CA SER A 422 18.13 -5.76 0.10
C SER A 422 19.45 -6.55 0.12
N PRO A 423 19.56 -7.62 0.94
CA PRO A 423 20.83 -8.35 1.12
C PRO A 423 21.25 -9.19 -0.10
N LEU A 424 20.35 -9.40 -1.06
CA LEU A 424 20.60 -10.14 -2.31
C LEU A 424 20.39 -9.24 -3.54
N ASP A 425 20.56 -7.92 -3.36
CA ASP A 425 20.36 -6.97 -4.45
C ASP A 425 21.37 -7.18 -5.58
N PRO A 426 20.95 -7.25 -6.85
CA PRO A 426 21.88 -7.26 -7.99
C PRO A 426 22.84 -6.06 -8.00
N GLU A 427 22.46 -4.94 -7.38
CA GLU A 427 23.22 -3.70 -7.28
C GLU A 427 24.18 -3.67 -6.07
N THR A 428 24.31 -4.77 -5.32
CA THR A 428 25.16 -4.84 -4.12
C THR A 428 26.60 -4.40 -4.41
N TYR A 429 27.16 -4.76 -5.57
CA TYR A 429 28.51 -4.33 -5.95
C TYR A 429 28.64 -2.80 -6.08
N ARG A 430 27.59 -2.09 -6.50
CA ARG A 430 27.57 -0.62 -6.55
C ARG A 430 27.47 -0.01 -5.16
N MET A 431 26.70 -0.61 -4.25
CA MET A 431 26.66 -0.19 -2.84
C MET A 431 28.03 -0.35 -2.18
N GLN A 432 28.73 -1.46 -2.44
CA GLN A 432 30.10 -1.70 -1.98
C GLN A 432 31.09 -0.70 -2.58
N ALA A 433 30.92 -0.34 -3.85
CA ALA A 433 31.72 0.70 -4.50
C ALA A 433 31.50 2.08 -3.85
N GLY A 434 30.25 2.41 -3.51
CA GLY A 434 29.90 3.61 -2.74
C GLY A 434 30.52 3.62 -1.34
N MET A 435 30.48 2.49 -0.63
CA MET A 435 31.17 2.31 0.66
C MET A 435 32.67 2.58 0.52
N ALA A 436 33.32 2.02 -0.51
CA ALA A 436 34.73 2.23 -0.74
C ALA A 436 35.08 3.72 -0.96
N ALA A 437 34.30 4.43 -1.77
CA ALA A 437 34.48 5.86 -1.99
C ALA A 437 34.25 6.67 -0.70
N ALA A 438 33.23 6.34 0.09
CA ALA A 438 32.97 6.98 1.36
C ALA A 438 34.12 6.80 2.37
N HIS A 439 34.65 5.57 2.49
CA HIS A 439 35.81 5.30 3.34
C HIS A 439 37.08 6.03 2.86
N LEU A 440 37.29 6.14 1.54
CA LEU A 440 38.41 6.88 0.96
C LEU A 440 38.34 8.36 1.37
N PHE A 441 37.19 9.02 1.22
CA PHE A 441 37.02 10.43 1.59
C PHE A 441 37.02 10.66 3.11
N ALA A 442 36.63 9.66 3.89
CA ALA A 442 36.86 9.64 5.33
C ALA A 442 38.31 9.33 5.74
N ARG A 443 39.24 9.18 4.79
CA ARG A 443 40.67 8.86 5.01
C ARG A 443 40.91 7.52 5.71
N ARG A 444 39.95 6.59 5.58
CA ARG A 444 40.04 5.19 6.05
C ARG A 444 40.50 4.31 4.90
N PHE A 445 41.76 4.46 4.50
CA PHE A 445 42.27 3.87 3.25
C PHE A 445 42.26 2.33 3.23
N ASP A 446 42.47 1.68 4.37
CA ASP A 446 42.42 0.22 4.45
C ASP A 446 40.98 -0.29 4.25
N ASP A 447 40.00 0.30 4.95
CA ASP A 447 38.59 -0.03 4.75
C ASP A 447 38.14 0.24 3.31
N ALA A 448 38.60 1.37 2.73
CA ALA A 448 38.31 1.72 1.34
C ALA A 448 38.80 0.65 0.38
N SER A 449 40.05 0.18 0.53
CA SER A 449 40.59 -0.91 -0.29
C SER A 449 39.81 -2.22 -0.10
N ALA A 450 39.47 -2.58 1.15
CA ALA A 450 38.72 -3.81 1.43
C ALA A 450 37.31 -3.81 0.81
N TRP A 451 36.59 -2.68 0.85
CA TRP A 451 35.29 -2.56 0.19
C TRP A 451 35.41 -2.51 -1.34
N ALA A 452 36.43 -1.84 -1.88
CA ALA A 452 36.65 -1.77 -3.31
C ALA A 452 37.00 -3.15 -3.90
N GLU A 453 37.78 -3.96 -3.18
CA GLU A 453 38.08 -5.34 -3.57
C GLU A 453 36.83 -6.22 -3.61
N LYS A 454 35.88 -6.05 -2.68
CA LYS A 454 34.59 -6.75 -2.74
C LYS A 454 33.82 -6.38 -4.00
N ALA A 455 33.67 -5.07 -4.26
CA ALA A 455 32.97 -4.58 -5.44
C ALA A 455 33.63 -5.03 -6.77
N SER A 456 34.97 -5.10 -6.78
CA SER A 456 35.75 -5.51 -7.96
C SER A 456 35.59 -6.98 -8.31
N ARG A 457 35.17 -7.86 -7.38
CA ARG A 457 34.92 -9.28 -7.68
C ARG A 457 33.73 -9.46 -8.62
N ASP A 458 32.70 -8.63 -8.45
CA ASP A 458 31.45 -8.72 -9.21
C ASP A 458 31.55 -7.96 -10.54
N LEU A 459 32.11 -6.73 -10.53
CA LEU A 459 32.35 -5.95 -11.75
C LEU A 459 33.81 -5.45 -11.81
N PRO A 460 34.75 -6.29 -12.29
CA PRO A 460 36.17 -5.96 -12.32
C PRO A 460 36.55 -4.79 -13.26
N SER A 461 35.68 -4.42 -14.19
CA SER A 461 35.86 -3.31 -15.14
C SER A 461 35.24 -1.99 -14.66
N PHE A 462 34.65 -1.94 -13.45
CA PHE A 462 34.02 -0.73 -12.97
C PHE A 462 35.08 0.36 -12.67
N LEU A 463 35.20 1.33 -13.57
CA LEU A 463 36.28 2.33 -13.59
C LEU A 463 36.44 3.05 -12.25
N MET A 464 35.33 3.46 -11.61
CA MET A 464 35.33 4.11 -10.31
C MET A 464 35.98 3.26 -9.23
N VAL A 465 35.64 1.96 -9.18
CA VAL A 465 36.21 1.01 -8.20
C VAL A 465 37.71 0.87 -8.42
N VAL A 466 38.15 0.70 -9.67
CA VAL A 466 39.59 0.56 -9.98
C VAL A 466 40.36 1.83 -9.58
N GLY A 467 39.79 3.01 -9.82
CA GLY A 467 40.36 4.28 -9.36
C GLY A 467 40.44 4.37 -7.84
N VAL A 468 39.39 4.00 -7.12
CA VAL A 468 39.36 3.99 -5.65
C VAL A 468 40.39 2.99 -5.08
N VAL A 469 40.55 1.80 -5.68
CA VAL A 469 41.61 0.84 -5.31
C VAL A 469 42.98 1.50 -5.47
N ALA A 470 43.29 2.03 -6.65
CA ALA A 470 44.59 2.63 -6.95
C ALA A 470 44.93 3.77 -5.97
N ALA A 471 43.98 4.69 -5.76
CA ALA A 471 44.15 5.79 -4.82
C ALA A 471 44.31 5.30 -3.37
N SER A 472 43.48 4.36 -2.92
CA SER A 472 43.50 3.86 -1.54
C SER A 472 44.81 3.15 -1.19
N HIS A 473 45.31 2.25 -2.05
CA HIS A 473 46.59 1.58 -1.83
C HIS A 473 47.75 2.58 -1.82
N ALA A 474 47.77 3.53 -2.76
CA ALA A 474 48.84 4.51 -2.83
C ALA A 474 48.84 5.47 -1.60
N LEU A 475 47.68 5.88 -1.12
CA LEU A 475 47.54 6.72 0.08
C LEU A 475 47.86 5.95 1.37
N ALA A 476 47.62 4.64 1.39
CA ALA A 476 48.03 3.75 2.47
C ALA A 476 49.53 3.35 2.42
N GLY A 477 50.29 3.89 1.47
CA GLY A 477 51.74 3.62 1.32
C GLY A 477 52.09 2.35 0.56
N ARG A 478 51.09 1.59 0.07
CA ARG A 478 51.27 0.36 -0.72
C ARG A 478 51.40 0.71 -2.21
N ILE A 479 52.46 1.45 -2.55
CA ILE A 479 52.66 2.06 -3.87
C ILE A 479 52.64 1.03 -5.01
N ASP A 480 53.24 -0.14 -4.83
CA ASP A 480 53.29 -1.15 -5.90
C ASP A 480 51.90 -1.76 -6.20
N GLU A 481 51.04 -1.90 -5.18
CA GLU A 481 49.65 -2.31 -5.37
C GLU A 481 48.85 -1.21 -6.06
N GLY A 482 49.05 0.05 -5.65
CA GLY A 482 48.44 1.21 -6.29
C GLY A 482 48.81 1.31 -7.77
N ARG A 483 50.08 1.09 -8.13
CA ARG A 483 50.55 1.06 -9.52
C ARG A 483 49.91 -0.07 -10.33
N ARG A 484 49.81 -1.29 -9.78
CA ARG A 484 49.12 -2.40 -10.47
C ARG A 484 47.66 -2.08 -10.76
N ALA A 485 46.97 -1.47 -9.81
CA ALA A 485 45.60 -1.01 -10.03
C ALA A 485 45.53 0.14 -11.04
N MET A 486 46.52 1.04 -11.05
CA MET A 486 46.64 2.12 -12.04
C MET A 486 46.87 1.59 -13.46
N ASP A 487 47.70 0.57 -13.64
CA ASP A 487 47.92 -0.07 -14.95
C ASP A 487 46.60 -0.60 -15.51
N ARG A 488 45.77 -1.20 -14.64
CA ARG A 488 44.41 -1.63 -15.00
C ARG A 488 43.50 -0.45 -15.33
N LEU A 489 43.54 0.62 -14.53
CA LEU A 489 42.74 1.83 -14.78
C LEU A 489 43.06 2.42 -16.16
N ARG A 490 44.35 2.51 -16.50
CA ARG A 490 44.82 3.01 -17.81
C ARG A 490 44.51 2.08 -18.96
N ALA A 491 44.45 0.77 -18.72
CA ALA A 491 44.00 -0.20 -19.73
C ALA A 491 42.50 -0.06 -20.04
N LEU A 492 41.69 0.31 -19.03
CA LEU A 492 40.25 0.55 -19.20
C LEU A 492 39.95 1.93 -19.79
N ASP A 493 40.67 2.96 -19.36
CA ASP A 493 40.60 4.32 -19.91
C ASP A 493 42.00 4.94 -20.08
N PRO A 494 42.59 4.84 -21.29
CA PRO A 494 43.89 5.44 -21.59
C PRO A 494 43.87 6.98 -21.61
N THR A 495 42.69 7.60 -21.69
CA THR A 495 42.51 9.05 -21.83
C THR A 495 42.38 9.76 -20.49
N LEU A 496 42.11 9.04 -19.40
CA LEU A 496 41.96 9.60 -18.06
C LEU A 496 43.22 10.35 -17.60
N ARG A 497 43.02 11.56 -17.06
CA ARG A 497 44.06 12.46 -16.53
C ARG A 497 43.61 13.07 -15.21
N ILE A 498 44.55 13.54 -14.39
CA ILE A 498 44.25 14.25 -13.14
C ILE A 498 43.38 15.49 -13.41
N SER A 499 43.70 16.24 -14.46
CA SER A 499 42.95 17.43 -14.91
C SER A 499 41.47 17.14 -15.22
N GLY A 500 41.12 15.91 -15.61
CA GLY A 500 39.75 15.50 -15.94
C GLY A 500 38.95 14.87 -14.79
N LEU A 501 39.53 14.75 -13.58
CA LEU A 501 38.87 14.03 -12.48
C LEU A 501 37.54 14.66 -12.03
N ARG A 502 37.44 15.99 -12.10
CA ARG A 502 36.23 16.73 -11.75
C ARG A 502 35.07 16.45 -12.71
N ASP A 503 35.38 16.19 -13.97
CA ASP A 503 34.39 15.87 -14.99
C ASP A 503 33.98 14.39 -14.93
N TRP A 504 34.90 13.53 -14.48
CA TRP A 504 34.64 12.10 -14.31
C TRP A 504 33.76 11.79 -13.10
N LEU A 505 34.11 12.30 -11.91
CA LEU A 505 33.33 12.10 -10.69
C LEU A 505 32.88 13.46 -10.15
N SER A 506 31.59 13.58 -9.83
CA SER A 506 30.97 14.82 -9.34
C SER A 506 31.33 15.16 -7.88
N ILE A 507 32.59 14.99 -7.49
CA ILE A 507 33.10 15.30 -6.15
C ILE A 507 33.01 16.81 -5.90
N ARG A 508 32.11 17.23 -5.02
CA ARG A 508 31.84 18.64 -4.74
C ARG A 508 32.90 19.26 -3.84
N ARG A 509 33.32 18.53 -2.81
CA ARG A 509 34.23 19.04 -1.78
C ARG A 509 35.66 19.10 -2.33
N PRO A 510 36.30 20.29 -2.36
CA PRO A 510 37.66 20.43 -2.90
C PRO A 510 38.70 19.56 -2.19
N ASP A 511 38.57 19.40 -0.86
CA ASP A 511 39.46 18.53 -0.06
C ASP A 511 39.40 17.07 -0.54
N ASP A 512 38.19 16.57 -0.80
CA ASP A 512 37.96 15.17 -1.21
C ASP A 512 38.51 14.94 -2.62
N LEU A 513 38.30 15.90 -3.52
CA LEU A 513 38.89 15.86 -4.87
C LEU A 513 40.42 15.89 -4.79
N ALA A 514 41.00 16.71 -3.91
CA ALA A 514 42.45 16.77 -3.70
C ALA A 514 43.01 15.45 -3.15
N VAL A 515 42.32 14.81 -2.20
CA VAL A 515 42.71 13.49 -1.67
C VAL A 515 42.71 12.44 -2.78
N PHE A 516 41.65 12.39 -3.60
CA PHE A 516 41.57 11.43 -4.69
C PHE A 516 42.63 11.66 -5.77
N ALA A 517 42.80 12.92 -6.20
CA ALA A 517 43.83 13.31 -7.15
C ALA A 517 45.23 12.96 -6.65
N GLU A 518 45.53 13.21 -5.38
CA GLU A 518 46.81 12.86 -4.78
C GLU A 518 47.05 11.35 -4.75
N GLY A 519 46.04 10.56 -4.38
CA GLY A 519 46.13 9.10 -4.40
C GLY A 519 46.41 8.56 -5.82
N LEU A 520 45.68 9.05 -6.82
CA LEU A 520 45.88 8.65 -8.21
C LEU A 520 47.24 9.12 -8.76
N ARG A 521 47.71 10.31 -8.39
CA ARG A 521 49.04 10.81 -8.75
C ARG A 521 50.14 9.92 -8.19
N ARG A 522 50.06 9.54 -6.91
CA ARG A 522 51.00 8.60 -6.28
C ARG A 522 50.97 7.21 -6.93
N ALA A 523 49.80 6.78 -7.39
CA ALA A 523 49.63 5.54 -8.13
C ALA A 523 50.14 5.61 -9.58
N GLY A 524 50.42 6.81 -10.12
CA GLY A 524 51.02 7.01 -11.44
C GLY A 524 50.06 7.49 -12.54
N LEU A 525 48.93 8.10 -12.18
CA LEU A 525 48.05 8.76 -13.15
C LEU A 525 48.73 10.04 -13.70
N PRO A 526 48.79 10.24 -15.03
CA PRO A 526 49.34 11.46 -15.62
C PRO A 526 48.45 12.70 -15.36
N GLU A 527 49.06 13.88 -15.37
CA GLU A 527 48.40 15.18 -15.16
C GLU A 527 47.32 15.50 -16.20
#